data_AF-A0A511NI00-F1
#
_entry.id   AF-A0A511NI00-F1
#
_cell.length_a   1.000
_cell.length_b   1.000
_cell.length_c   1.000
_cell.angle_alpha   90.00
_cell.angle_beta   90.00
_cell.angle_gamma   90.00
#
_symmetry.space_group_name_H-M   'P 1'
#
loop_
_entity.id
_entity.type
_entity.pdbx_description
1 polymer ?
#
loop_
_entity_poly.entity_id
_entity_poly.type
_entity_poly.pdbx_seq_one_letter_code
_entity_poly.pdbx_strand_id
1 'polypeptide(L)'
;MNTAKTAIHFTDNYLLNPTNPISVNLIGAGGTGSKVVTALMEINESLIALGHAGLQVRLWDDDVITSANLGRQRFFESETGLYKSVALINRINRCIGTNWKAETVKFEKDKFGRIPEKARAIITITCVDNVQARFGVAEILKEISYRRHYQDEPKYWLDFGNSQDTGQVLLSTIGEIKQPNSEKYQTVASLPFVTDEFGELLKQSEQEDNTPSCSLAEALEYQDLFINSSLTQMGCSLLWNLFRRGMTEYKGFFHNLKDFRTHPIKVA
;
A
#
# COMPACT_ATOMS: atom_id res chain seq x y z
N MET A 1 -36.24 16.44 12.30
CA MET A 1 -35.03 16.83 11.55
C MET A 1 -34.27 15.55 11.24
N ASN A 2 -34.16 15.14 9.97
CA ASN A 2 -33.30 14.02 9.60
C ASN A 2 -31.85 14.50 9.66
N THR A 3 -31.16 14.24 10.76
CA THR A 3 -29.70 14.37 10.82
C THR A 3 -29.10 13.48 9.73
N ALA A 4 -28.35 14.06 8.80
CA ALA A 4 -27.63 13.31 7.78
C ALA A 4 -26.71 12.29 8.48
N LYS A 5 -26.87 11.01 8.13
CA LYS A 5 -26.05 9.94 8.71
C LYS A 5 -24.61 10.09 8.23
N THR A 6 -23.64 9.87 9.10
CA THR A 6 -22.23 9.84 8.71
C THR A 6 -21.99 8.65 7.77
N ALA A 7 -21.35 8.91 6.64
CA ALA A 7 -20.92 7.88 5.71
C ALA A 7 -19.76 7.08 6.31
N ILE A 8 -19.86 5.75 6.31
CA ILE A 8 -18.85 4.83 6.86
C ILE A 8 -18.69 3.63 5.93
N HIS A 9 -17.44 3.24 5.70
CA HIS A 9 -17.12 1.93 5.14
C HIS A 9 -16.84 0.96 6.29
N PHE A 10 -17.63 -0.11 6.40
CA PHE A 10 -17.32 -1.24 7.26
C PHE A 10 -16.36 -2.19 6.55
N THR A 11 -15.31 -2.57 7.26
CA THR A 11 -14.27 -3.48 6.76
C THR A 11 -14.84 -4.88 6.56
N ASP A 12 -14.33 -5.62 5.58
CA ASP A 12 -14.67 -7.03 5.38
C ASP A 12 -14.41 -7.83 6.66
N ASN A 13 -15.39 -8.62 7.10
CA ASN A 13 -15.33 -9.37 8.36
C ASN A 13 -14.14 -10.32 8.44
N TYR A 14 -13.64 -10.79 7.29
CA TYR A 14 -12.47 -11.67 7.27
C TYR A 14 -11.22 -10.97 7.80
N LEU A 15 -11.07 -9.65 7.64
CA LEU A 15 -9.96 -8.90 8.22
C LEU A 15 -10.02 -8.81 9.75
N LEU A 16 -11.19 -9.02 10.36
CA LEU A 16 -11.37 -8.91 11.81
C LEU A 16 -11.17 -10.24 12.52
N ASN A 17 -11.67 -11.32 11.90
CA ASN A 17 -11.60 -12.67 12.47
C ASN A 17 -11.14 -13.68 11.40
N PRO A 18 -9.90 -13.57 10.90
CA PRO A 18 -9.41 -14.50 9.90
C PRO A 18 -9.00 -15.83 10.52
N THR A 19 -9.17 -16.90 9.74
CA THR A 19 -8.67 -18.23 10.10
C THR A 19 -7.16 -18.37 9.85
N ASN A 20 -6.61 -17.61 8.90
CA ASN A 20 -5.21 -17.64 8.48
C ASN A 20 -4.63 -16.21 8.48
N PRO A 21 -3.30 -16.03 8.54
CA PRO A 21 -2.69 -14.71 8.39
C PRO A 21 -3.17 -13.99 7.13
N ILE A 22 -3.42 -12.69 7.22
CA ILE A 22 -3.92 -11.90 6.09
C ILE A 22 -2.82 -11.74 5.06
N SER A 23 -3.08 -12.19 3.83
CA SER A 23 -2.13 -12.06 2.72
C SER A 23 -2.04 -10.59 2.25
N VAL A 24 -0.81 -10.09 2.18
CA VAL A 24 -0.51 -8.72 1.75
C VAL A 24 0.54 -8.74 0.64
N ASN A 25 0.20 -8.17 -0.52
CA ASN A 25 1.19 -7.85 -1.55
C ASN A 25 1.63 -6.39 -1.37
N LEU A 26 2.91 -6.16 -1.08
CA LEU A 26 3.52 -4.83 -1.09
C LEU A 26 4.35 -4.68 -2.37
N ILE A 27 4.05 -3.66 -3.18
CA ILE A 27 4.65 -3.45 -4.50
C ILE A 27 5.51 -2.20 -4.45
N GLY A 28 6.81 -2.36 -4.70
CA GLY A 28 7.83 -1.32 -4.56
C GLY A 28 8.51 -1.38 -3.19
N ALA A 29 9.85 -1.44 -3.21
CA ALA A 29 10.75 -1.49 -2.06
C ALA A 29 11.64 -0.23 -1.95
N GLY A 30 11.25 0.86 -2.63
CA GLY A 30 11.95 2.14 -2.61
C GLY A 30 11.79 2.93 -1.30
N GLY A 31 11.76 4.27 -1.42
CA GLY A 31 11.71 5.21 -0.28
C GLY A 31 10.54 4.98 0.67
N THR A 32 9.32 4.83 0.14
CA THR A 32 8.10 4.52 0.91
C THR A 32 8.02 3.04 1.24
N GLY A 33 8.25 2.17 0.26
CA GLY A 33 8.11 0.71 0.41
C GLY A 33 8.96 0.12 1.54
N SER A 34 10.22 0.54 1.66
CA SER A 34 11.12 0.14 2.75
C SER A 34 10.61 0.53 4.14
N LYS A 35 9.87 1.64 4.24
CA LYS A 35 9.27 2.11 5.50
C LYS A 35 7.93 1.41 5.77
N VAL A 36 7.11 1.24 4.74
CA VAL A 36 5.83 0.52 4.83
C VAL A 36 6.06 -0.92 5.26
N VAL A 37 7.04 -1.63 4.69
CA VAL A 37 7.31 -3.03 5.10
C VAL A 37 7.72 -3.12 6.58
N THR A 38 8.43 -2.11 7.09
CA THR A 38 8.77 -2.01 8.53
C THR A 38 7.53 -1.72 9.37
N ALA A 39 6.64 -0.83 8.93
CA ALA A 39 5.38 -0.57 9.64
C ALA A 39 4.43 -1.79 9.61
N LEU A 40 4.45 -2.60 8.55
CA LEU A 40 3.71 -3.86 8.49
C LEU A 40 4.23 -4.87 9.52
N MET A 41 5.54 -4.87 9.80
CA MET A 41 6.13 -5.69 10.88
C MET A 41 5.56 -5.27 12.24
N GLU A 42 5.50 -3.96 12.53
CA GLU A 42 4.91 -3.42 13.77
C GLU A 42 3.42 -3.75 13.88
N ILE A 43 2.67 -3.62 12.78
CA ILE A 43 1.26 -4.02 12.71
C ILE A 43 1.12 -5.52 12.99
N ASN A 44 1.94 -6.37 12.37
CA ASN A 44 1.89 -7.82 12.55
C ASN A 44 2.09 -8.22 14.01
N GLU A 45 3.16 -7.74 14.65
CA GLU A 45 3.43 -8.03 16.07
C GLU A 45 2.26 -7.57 16.95
N SER A 46 1.71 -6.39 16.66
CA SER A 46 0.56 -5.86 17.39
C SER A 46 -0.70 -6.70 17.19
N LEU A 47 -0.95 -7.20 15.98
CA LEU A 47 -2.08 -8.09 15.68
C LEU A 47 -1.94 -9.41 16.45
N ILE A 48 -0.76 -10.03 16.41
CA ILE A 48 -0.50 -11.30 17.11
C ILE A 48 -0.68 -11.14 18.62
N ALA A 49 -0.14 -10.06 19.20
CA ALA A 49 -0.32 -9.75 20.62
C ALA A 49 -1.79 -9.56 21.02
N LEU A 50 -2.65 -9.17 20.09
CA LEU A 50 -4.10 -9.01 20.28
C LEU A 50 -4.90 -10.27 19.94
N GLY A 51 -4.25 -11.41 19.67
CA GLY A 51 -4.90 -12.68 19.36
C GLY A 51 -5.38 -12.81 17.91
N HIS A 52 -4.97 -11.92 17.01
CA HIS A 52 -5.26 -12.01 15.59
C HIS A 52 -4.19 -12.85 14.86
N ALA A 53 -4.54 -13.49 13.73
CA ALA A 53 -3.65 -14.36 12.96
C ALA A 53 -2.43 -13.65 12.31
N GLY A 54 -2.22 -12.36 12.53
CA GLY A 54 -1.14 -11.58 11.90
C GLY A 54 -1.26 -11.42 10.38
N LEU A 55 -0.11 -11.14 9.75
CA LEU A 55 0.04 -10.86 8.33
C LEU A 55 1.00 -11.85 7.66
N GLN A 56 0.73 -12.18 6.40
CA GLN A 56 1.66 -12.87 5.50
C GLN A 56 2.00 -11.93 4.34
N VAL A 57 3.16 -11.28 4.43
CA VAL A 57 3.58 -10.28 3.45
C VAL A 57 4.41 -10.91 2.32
N ARG A 58 4.17 -10.42 1.10
CA ARG A 58 5.01 -10.63 -0.07
C ARG A 58 5.42 -9.27 -0.65
N LEU A 59 6.73 -9.00 -0.67
CA LEU A 59 7.30 -7.77 -1.21
C LEU A 59 7.79 -7.99 -2.64
N TRP A 60 7.31 -7.17 -3.58
CA TRP A 60 7.66 -7.20 -4.99
C TRP A 60 8.51 -6.00 -5.35
N ASP A 61 9.73 -6.27 -5.82
CA ASP A 61 10.64 -5.26 -6.36
C ASP A 61 11.76 -5.97 -7.13
N ASP A 62 12.03 -5.53 -8.37
CA ASP A 62 13.07 -6.08 -9.24
C ASP A 62 14.38 -5.30 -9.20
N ASP A 63 14.45 -4.19 -8.44
CA ASP A 63 15.68 -3.42 -8.34
C ASP A 63 16.68 -4.08 -7.39
N VAL A 64 17.95 -3.87 -7.73
CA VAL A 64 19.09 -4.18 -6.86
C VAL A 64 19.48 -2.95 -6.04
N ILE A 65 20.05 -3.20 -4.87
CA ILE A 65 20.56 -2.16 -3.98
C ILE A 65 21.88 -1.63 -4.56
N THR A 66 21.93 -0.31 -4.72
CA THR A 66 23.11 0.45 -5.14
C THR A 66 23.54 1.42 -4.03
N SER A 67 24.73 2.02 -4.17
CA SER A 67 25.24 3.04 -3.23
C SER A 67 24.28 4.23 -3.05
N ALA A 68 23.52 4.60 -4.09
CA ALA A 68 22.52 5.67 -4.02
C ALA A 68 21.34 5.36 -3.10
N ASN A 69 21.09 4.08 -2.78
CA ASN A 69 19.98 3.67 -1.91
C ASN A 69 20.37 3.65 -0.42
N LEU A 70 21.67 3.70 -0.12
CA LEU A 70 22.20 3.68 1.24
C LEU A 70 21.74 4.91 2.02
N GLY A 71 21.33 4.72 3.28
CA GLY A 71 20.79 5.79 4.12
C GLY A 71 19.32 6.12 3.84
N ARG A 72 18.98 6.63 2.64
CA ARG A 72 17.60 7.11 2.33
C ARG A 72 16.53 6.02 2.38
N GLN A 73 16.84 4.85 1.85
CA GLN A 73 15.93 3.70 1.80
C GLN A 73 16.24 2.68 2.91
N ARG A 74 17.09 3.05 3.89
CA ARG A 74 17.53 2.22 5.03
C ARG A 74 18.19 0.89 4.60
N PHE A 75 18.85 0.88 3.45
CA PHE A 75 19.77 -0.19 3.07
C PHE A 75 21.16 0.05 3.66
N PHE A 76 21.87 -1.06 3.88
CA PHE A 76 23.22 -1.08 4.44
C PHE A 76 24.24 -1.49 3.38
N GLU A 77 25.48 -1.06 3.55
CA GLU A 77 26.57 -1.33 2.60
C GLU A 77 26.74 -2.82 2.30
N SER A 78 26.60 -3.67 3.33
CA SER A 78 26.64 -5.13 3.24
C SER A 78 25.54 -5.76 2.39
N GLU A 79 24.50 -5.01 2.04
CA GLU A 79 23.37 -5.47 1.23
C GLU A 79 23.48 -5.01 -0.23
N THR A 80 24.50 -4.23 -0.58
CA THR A 80 24.74 -3.76 -1.95
C THR A 80 24.87 -4.95 -2.90
N GLY A 81 24.20 -4.86 -4.05
CA GLY A 81 24.13 -5.94 -5.05
C GLY A 81 23.06 -7.00 -4.79
N LEU A 82 22.39 -6.98 -3.63
CA LEU A 82 21.20 -7.80 -3.40
C LEU A 82 19.94 -7.12 -3.95
N TYR A 83 18.92 -7.91 -4.27
CA TYR A 83 17.59 -7.36 -4.55
C TYR A 83 17.01 -6.67 -3.32
N LYS A 84 16.43 -5.48 -3.52
CA LYS A 84 15.80 -4.68 -2.45
C LYS A 84 14.76 -5.49 -1.68
N SER A 85 13.90 -6.19 -2.40
CA SER A 85 12.85 -7.06 -1.85
C SER A 85 13.42 -8.15 -0.94
N VAL A 86 14.48 -8.83 -1.38
CA VAL A 86 15.14 -9.92 -0.65
C VAL A 86 15.81 -9.41 0.63
N ALA A 87 16.55 -8.30 0.56
CA ALA A 87 17.24 -7.73 1.72
C ALA A 87 16.25 -7.35 2.83
N LEU A 88 15.18 -6.63 2.50
CA LEU A 88 14.18 -6.18 3.47
C LEU A 88 13.41 -7.35 4.10
N ILE A 89 12.95 -8.31 3.29
CA ILE A 89 12.21 -9.47 3.79
C ILE A 89 13.09 -10.34 4.69
N ASN A 90 14.34 -10.59 4.30
CA ASN A 90 15.27 -11.37 5.14
C ASN A 90 15.54 -10.68 6.48
N ARG A 91 15.65 -9.35 6.49
CA ARG A 91 15.81 -8.57 7.72
C ARG A 91 14.62 -8.74 8.66
N ILE A 92 13.41 -8.61 8.13
CA ILE A 92 12.18 -8.75 8.92
C ILE A 92 11.99 -10.18 9.42
N ASN A 93 12.13 -11.18 8.55
CA ASN A 93 12.02 -12.59 8.92
C ASN A 93 13.01 -12.94 10.04
N ARG A 94 14.24 -12.42 9.97
CA ARG A 94 15.24 -12.62 11.03
C ARG A 94 14.88 -11.89 12.33
N CYS A 95 14.21 -10.75 12.23
CA CYS A 95 13.85 -9.93 13.39
C CYS A 95 12.70 -10.52 14.20
N ILE A 96 11.63 -10.99 13.53
CA ILE A 96 10.38 -11.40 14.20
C ILE A 96 10.01 -12.88 13.95
N GLY A 97 10.89 -13.66 13.32
CA GLY A 97 10.68 -15.10 13.14
C GLY A 97 9.56 -15.46 12.15
N THR A 98 9.28 -14.59 11.17
CA THR A 98 8.25 -14.82 10.14
C THR A 98 8.81 -15.53 8.90
N ASN A 99 7.91 -15.92 8.01
CA ASN A 99 8.22 -16.53 6.71
C ASN A 99 7.65 -15.69 5.55
N TRP A 100 7.79 -14.36 5.64
CA TRP A 100 7.39 -13.46 4.57
C TRP A 100 8.26 -13.68 3.33
N LYS A 101 7.73 -13.31 2.17
CA LYS A 101 8.31 -13.67 0.87
C LYS A 101 8.76 -12.44 0.09
N ALA A 102 9.82 -12.59 -0.67
CA ALA A 102 10.29 -11.60 -1.63
C ALA A 102 10.07 -12.14 -3.04
N GLU A 103 9.65 -11.27 -3.96
CA GLU A 103 9.66 -11.50 -5.39
C GLU A 103 10.59 -10.49 -6.04
N THR A 104 11.54 -10.99 -6.82
CA THR A 104 12.59 -10.21 -7.49
C THR A 104 12.19 -9.83 -8.92
N VAL A 105 10.89 -9.69 -9.15
CA VAL A 105 10.28 -9.40 -10.45
C VAL A 105 9.26 -8.29 -10.29
N LYS A 106 9.00 -7.57 -11.39
CA LYS A 106 7.96 -6.56 -11.43
C LYS A 106 6.58 -7.16 -11.21
N PHE A 107 5.72 -6.42 -10.53
CA PHE A 107 4.29 -6.73 -10.45
C PHE A 107 3.60 -6.23 -11.72
N GLU A 108 3.72 -7.00 -12.80
CA GLU A 108 3.12 -6.67 -14.09
C GLU A 108 2.68 -7.95 -14.82
N LYS A 109 1.81 -7.79 -15.81
CA LYS A 109 1.47 -8.89 -16.71
C LYS A 109 2.69 -9.25 -17.55
N ASP A 110 2.88 -10.53 -17.81
CA ASP A 110 3.96 -10.96 -18.69
C ASP A 110 3.70 -10.57 -20.17
N LYS A 111 4.66 -10.88 -21.04
CA LYS A 111 4.58 -10.57 -22.49
C LYS A 111 3.36 -11.20 -23.19
N PHE A 112 2.71 -12.18 -22.58
CA PHE A 112 1.52 -12.86 -23.09
C PHE A 112 0.23 -12.37 -22.40
N GLY A 113 0.31 -11.30 -21.61
CA GLY A 113 -0.82 -10.75 -20.86
C GLY A 113 -1.20 -11.57 -19.63
N ARG A 114 -0.37 -12.52 -19.20
CA ARG A 114 -0.69 -13.40 -18.06
C ARG A 114 -0.34 -12.70 -16.75
N ILE A 115 -1.26 -12.79 -15.80
CA ILE A 115 -1.08 -12.28 -14.44
C ILE A 115 -0.03 -13.12 -13.69
N PRO A 116 0.85 -12.52 -12.88
CA PRO A 116 1.77 -13.26 -12.02
C PRO A 116 1.01 -14.22 -11.10
N GLU A 117 1.50 -15.46 -10.98
CA GLU A 117 0.85 -16.52 -10.21
C GLU A 117 0.56 -16.12 -8.76
N LYS A 118 1.48 -15.34 -8.16
CA LYS A 118 1.43 -14.90 -6.75
C LYS A 118 0.78 -13.52 -6.56
N ALA A 119 0.13 -12.98 -7.58
CA ALA A 119 -0.45 -11.63 -7.55
C ALA A 119 -1.68 -11.52 -6.63
N ARG A 120 -2.26 -12.64 -6.19
CA ARG A 120 -3.42 -12.65 -5.30
C ARG A 120 -2.99 -12.42 -3.85
N ALA A 121 -3.65 -11.45 -3.22
CA ALA A 121 -3.56 -11.14 -1.81
C ALA A 121 -4.85 -10.42 -1.41
N ILE A 122 -5.26 -10.55 -0.15
CA ILE A 122 -6.44 -9.85 0.39
C ILE A 122 -6.24 -8.33 0.34
N ILE A 123 -5.02 -7.89 0.65
CA ILE A 123 -4.61 -6.48 0.63
C ILE A 123 -3.46 -6.31 -0.35
N THR A 124 -3.60 -5.38 -1.29
CA THR A 124 -2.50 -4.91 -2.12
C THR A 124 -2.10 -3.52 -1.66
N ILE A 125 -0.80 -3.25 -1.53
CA ILE A 125 -0.26 -1.95 -1.16
C ILE A 125 0.75 -1.56 -2.24
N THR A 126 0.57 -0.38 -2.84
CA THR A 126 1.49 0.15 -3.85
C THR A 126 2.32 1.29 -3.28
N CYS A 127 3.62 1.25 -3.56
CA CYS A 127 4.61 2.26 -3.23
C CYS A 127 5.48 2.53 -4.47
N VAL A 128 4.83 2.65 -5.62
CA VAL A 128 5.47 2.79 -6.94
C VAL A 128 5.69 4.25 -7.29
N ASP A 129 6.70 4.51 -8.10
CA ASP A 129 7.11 5.85 -8.53
C ASP A 129 6.32 6.36 -9.74
N ASN A 130 6.02 5.48 -10.70
CA ASN A 130 5.42 5.87 -11.98
C ASN A 130 3.92 5.55 -12.06
N VAL A 131 3.22 6.29 -12.92
CA VAL A 131 1.77 6.20 -13.09
C VAL A 131 1.42 4.93 -13.88
N GLN A 132 2.22 4.56 -14.87
CA GLN A 132 2.02 3.33 -15.64
C GLN A 132 1.92 2.09 -14.73
N ALA A 133 2.78 1.96 -13.73
CA ALA A 133 2.76 0.87 -12.76
C ALA A 133 1.47 0.87 -11.94
N ARG A 134 0.98 2.04 -11.49
CA ARG A 134 -0.32 2.15 -10.79
C ARG A 134 -1.46 1.62 -11.65
N PHE A 135 -1.51 2.00 -12.93
CA PHE A 135 -2.53 1.51 -13.87
C PHE A 135 -2.39 0.01 -14.16
N GLY A 136 -1.18 -0.52 -14.29
CA GLY A 136 -0.93 -1.96 -14.45
C GLY A 136 -1.44 -2.78 -13.24
N VAL A 137 -1.19 -2.29 -12.02
CA VAL A 137 -1.74 -2.90 -10.80
C VAL A 137 -3.27 -2.87 -10.81
N ALA A 138 -3.87 -1.71 -11.13
CA ALA A 138 -5.33 -1.58 -11.23
C ALA A 138 -5.95 -2.60 -12.21
N GLU A 139 -5.33 -2.78 -13.38
CA GLU A 139 -5.78 -3.76 -14.38
C GLU A 139 -5.71 -5.20 -13.84
N ILE A 140 -4.59 -5.57 -13.21
CA ILE A 140 -4.41 -6.89 -12.60
C ILE A 140 -5.47 -7.14 -11.51
N LEU A 141 -5.69 -6.17 -10.61
CA LEU A 141 -6.66 -6.32 -9.53
C LEU A 141 -8.09 -6.45 -10.06
N LYS A 142 -8.46 -5.67 -11.09
CA LYS A 142 -9.76 -5.79 -11.77
C LYS A 142 -9.92 -7.19 -12.36
N GLU A 143 -8.92 -7.72 -13.04
CA GLU A 143 -9.00 -9.04 -13.68
C GLU A 143 -9.07 -10.21 -12.65
N ILE A 144 -8.29 -10.15 -11.56
CA ILE A 144 -8.33 -11.17 -10.50
C ILE A 144 -9.69 -11.17 -9.79
N SER A 145 -10.33 -10.00 -9.64
CA SER A 145 -11.61 -9.85 -8.93
C SER A 145 -12.77 -10.64 -9.55
N TYR A 146 -12.67 -11.05 -10.82
CA TYR A 146 -13.69 -11.86 -11.48
C TYR A 146 -13.70 -13.33 -11.02
N ARG A 147 -12.64 -13.82 -10.34
CA ARG A 147 -12.50 -15.23 -9.93
C ARG A 147 -12.67 -15.40 -8.40
N ARG A 148 -13.88 -15.17 -7.90
CA ARG A 148 -14.25 -14.99 -6.47
C ARG A 148 -14.34 -16.25 -5.58
N HIS A 149 -13.48 -17.25 -5.79
CA HIS A 149 -13.60 -18.54 -5.07
C HIS A 149 -12.33 -19.00 -4.33
N TYR A 150 -11.43 -18.07 -3.99
CA TYR A 150 -10.19 -18.38 -3.28
C TYR A 150 -10.11 -17.65 -1.93
N GLN A 151 -9.37 -18.24 -0.98
CA GLN A 151 -9.16 -17.66 0.35
C GLN A 151 -8.46 -16.29 0.31
N ASP A 152 -7.57 -16.08 -0.67
CA ASP A 152 -6.88 -14.81 -0.92
C ASP A 152 -7.61 -13.94 -1.96
N GLU A 153 -8.94 -13.87 -1.87
CA GLU A 153 -9.73 -12.97 -2.72
C GLU A 153 -9.33 -11.51 -2.41
N PRO A 154 -8.88 -10.74 -3.42
CA PRO A 154 -8.50 -9.35 -3.18
C PRO A 154 -9.69 -8.52 -2.72
N LYS A 155 -9.50 -7.75 -1.63
CA LYS A 155 -10.53 -6.90 -1.02
C LYS A 155 -10.14 -5.44 -1.02
N TYR A 156 -8.87 -5.15 -0.75
CA TYR A 156 -8.40 -3.79 -0.52
C TYR A 156 -7.17 -3.47 -1.35
N TRP A 157 -7.10 -2.23 -1.81
CA TRP A 157 -5.90 -1.64 -2.39
C TRP A 157 -5.59 -0.33 -1.67
N LEU A 158 -4.36 -0.20 -1.15
CA LEU A 158 -3.85 1.00 -0.52
C LEU A 158 -2.70 1.58 -1.37
N ASP A 159 -2.92 2.72 -2.02
CA ASP A 159 -1.90 3.38 -2.84
C ASP A 159 -1.19 4.48 -2.08
N PHE A 160 0.14 4.42 -2.03
CA PHE A 160 1.02 5.47 -1.54
C PHE A 160 1.67 6.17 -2.73
N GLY A 161 1.42 7.46 -2.86
CA GLY A 161 2.10 8.32 -3.82
C GLY A 161 2.74 9.52 -3.14
N ASN A 162 3.87 9.97 -3.66
CA ASN A 162 4.57 11.15 -3.15
C ASN A 162 5.42 11.81 -4.23
N SER A 163 5.55 13.12 -4.09
CA SER A 163 6.53 13.96 -4.77
C SER A 163 7.54 14.47 -3.72
N GLN A 164 8.06 15.69 -3.90
CA GLN A 164 9.12 16.20 -3.05
C GLN A 164 8.71 16.37 -1.58
N ASP A 165 7.63 17.10 -1.38
CA ASP A 165 7.10 17.55 -0.10
C ASP A 165 5.61 17.21 0.08
N THR A 166 4.96 16.68 -0.97
CA THR A 166 3.55 16.32 -0.95
C THR A 166 3.34 14.84 -1.28
N GLY A 167 2.15 14.35 -0.97
CA GLY A 167 1.73 13.02 -1.38
C GLY A 167 0.35 12.65 -0.89
N GLN A 168 -0.01 11.40 -1.11
CA GLN A 168 -1.32 10.86 -0.78
C GLN A 168 -1.21 9.43 -0.29
N VAL A 169 -2.20 9.04 0.50
CA VAL A 169 -2.53 7.63 0.71
C VAL A 169 -4.01 7.43 0.48
N LEU A 170 -4.36 6.49 -0.39
CA LEU A 170 -5.74 6.24 -0.82
C LEU A 170 -6.09 4.75 -0.67
N LEU A 171 -7.18 4.49 0.05
CA LEU A 171 -7.80 3.19 0.24
C LEU A 171 -8.94 3.02 -0.77
N SER A 172 -8.87 1.91 -1.50
CA SER A 172 -9.86 1.47 -2.46
C SER A 172 -10.34 0.06 -2.11
N THR A 173 -11.56 -0.28 -2.53
CA THR A 173 -12.08 -1.65 -2.44
C THR A 173 -12.02 -2.31 -3.81
N ILE A 174 -11.71 -3.60 -3.82
CA ILE A 174 -11.70 -4.40 -5.04
C ILE A 174 -13.07 -5.05 -5.16
N GLY A 175 -13.96 -4.38 -5.88
CA GLY A 175 -15.39 -4.70 -5.90
C GLY A 175 -16.12 -4.18 -4.66
N GLU A 176 -17.32 -4.71 -4.42
CA GLU A 176 -18.15 -4.33 -3.27
C GLU A 176 -17.85 -5.22 -2.06
N ILE A 177 -17.67 -4.58 -0.90
CA ILE A 177 -17.57 -5.24 0.40
C ILE A 177 -18.96 -5.25 1.04
N LYS A 178 -19.42 -6.42 1.48
CA LYS A 178 -20.73 -6.57 2.12
C LYS A 178 -20.82 -5.68 3.36
N GLN A 179 -21.75 -4.74 3.33
CA GLN A 179 -22.00 -3.81 4.44
C GLN A 179 -23.09 -4.34 5.39
N PRO A 180 -23.01 -4.06 6.71
CA PRO A 180 -24.09 -4.35 7.64
C PRO A 180 -25.26 -3.39 7.46
N ASN A 181 -26.46 -3.83 7.83
CA ASN A 181 -27.60 -2.92 7.96
C ASN A 181 -27.35 -1.98 9.15
N SER A 182 -27.36 -0.67 8.92
CA SER A 182 -27.07 0.32 9.96
C SER A 182 -28.14 1.40 10.04
N GLU A 183 -28.73 1.55 11.22
CA GLU A 183 -29.62 2.68 11.52
C GLU A 183 -28.82 3.96 11.82
N LYS A 184 -27.57 3.81 12.29
CA LYS A 184 -26.71 4.94 12.70
C LYS A 184 -25.92 5.56 11.54
N TYR A 185 -25.48 4.75 10.58
CA TYR A 185 -24.55 5.16 9.53
C TYR A 185 -25.12 4.95 8.14
N GLN A 186 -24.63 5.74 7.19
CA GLN A 186 -24.80 5.46 5.77
C GLN A 186 -23.62 4.58 5.34
N THR A 187 -23.87 3.31 5.04
CA THR A 187 -22.79 2.38 4.72
C THR A 187 -22.34 2.49 3.27
N VAL A 188 -21.03 2.55 3.05
CA VAL A 188 -20.41 2.66 1.72
C VAL A 188 -19.73 1.33 1.37
N ALA A 189 -20.27 0.61 0.39
CA ALA A 189 -19.79 -0.72 0.02
C ALA A 189 -18.55 -0.72 -0.88
N SER A 190 -18.36 0.35 -1.65
CA SER A 190 -17.30 0.45 -2.66
C SER A 190 -16.52 1.75 -2.50
N LEU A 191 -15.20 1.66 -2.53
CA LEU A 191 -14.29 2.79 -2.56
C LEU A 191 -13.54 2.76 -3.90
N PRO A 192 -13.62 3.82 -4.72
CA PRO A 192 -13.07 3.80 -6.07
C PRO A 192 -11.55 3.64 -6.07
N PHE A 193 -11.03 3.03 -7.14
CA PHE A 193 -9.58 2.96 -7.37
C PHE A 193 -9.00 4.36 -7.55
N VAL A 194 -7.76 4.57 -7.09
CA VAL A 194 -7.03 5.83 -7.35
C VAL A 194 -6.95 6.16 -8.84
N THR A 195 -6.81 5.13 -9.68
CA THR A 195 -6.77 5.27 -11.15
C THR A 195 -8.11 5.65 -11.77
N ASP A 196 -9.21 5.38 -11.07
CA ASP A 196 -10.56 5.69 -11.54
C ASP A 196 -11.00 7.08 -11.05
N GLU A 197 -10.67 7.43 -9.80
CA GLU A 197 -11.04 8.73 -9.20
C GLU A 197 -10.07 9.86 -9.60
N PHE A 198 -8.77 9.59 -9.68
CA PHE A 198 -7.72 10.58 -9.93
C PHE A 198 -6.91 10.29 -11.21
N GLY A 199 -7.39 9.41 -12.08
CA GLY A 199 -6.63 8.91 -13.24
C GLY A 199 -6.10 9.99 -14.19
N GLU A 200 -6.91 11.01 -14.50
CA GLU A 200 -6.48 12.12 -15.37
C GLU A 200 -5.43 13.01 -14.69
N LEU A 201 -5.58 13.27 -13.38
CA LEU A 201 -4.60 14.03 -12.60
C LEU A 201 -3.26 13.30 -12.52
N LEU A 202 -3.29 11.98 -12.34
CA LEU A 202 -2.07 11.15 -12.36
C LEU A 202 -1.35 11.30 -13.71
N LYS A 203 -2.06 11.15 -14.83
CA LYS A 203 -1.45 11.26 -16.17
C LYS A 203 -0.87 12.65 -16.45
N GLN A 204 -1.50 13.71 -15.94
CA GLN A 204 -0.98 15.07 -16.07
C GLN A 204 0.31 15.25 -15.27
N SER A 205 0.35 14.78 -14.02
CA SER A 205 1.53 14.92 -13.16
C SER A 205 2.80 14.25 -13.72
N GLU A 206 2.67 13.09 -14.38
CA GLU A 206 3.83 12.36 -14.93
C GLU A 206 4.49 13.08 -16.13
N GLN A 207 3.77 13.94 -16.85
CA GLN A 207 4.32 14.70 -17.96
C GLN A 207 5.28 15.81 -17.50
N GLU A 208 5.13 16.28 -16.25
CA GLU A 208 5.86 17.41 -15.70
C GLU A 208 7.15 17.00 -14.96
N ASP A 209 7.33 15.71 -14.61
CA ASP A 209 8.27 15.25 -13.55
C ASP A 209 9.46 14.37 -14.06
N ASN A 210 9.90 14.53 -15.31
CA ASN A 210 10.88 13.62 -15.96
C ASN A 210 12.37 13.97 -15.71
N THR A 211 12.92 13.78 -14.51
CA THR A 211 14.40 13.81 -14.33
C THR A 211 14.92 12.68 -13.41
N PRO A 212 15.92 11.88 -13.82
CA PRO A 212 16.46 10.79 -13.01
C PRO A 212 17.52 11.25 -11.98
N SER A 213 17.63 10.56 -10.83
CA SER A 213 18.65 10.82 -9.79
C SER A 213 19.85 9.86 -9.88
N CYS A 214 21.08 10.39 -9.86
CA CYS A 214 22.33 9.60 -9.91
C CYS A 214 23.11 9.61 -8.58
N SER A 215 22.77 10.47 -7.61
CA SER A 215 23.40 10.54 -6.28
C SER A 215 22.39 10.74 -5.15
N LEU A 216 22.79 10.53 -3.88
CA LEU A 216 21.91 10.78 -2.72
C LEU A 216 21.49 12.26 -2.61
N ALA A 217 22.40 13.19 -2.89
CA ALA A 217 22.11 14.62 -2.87
C ALA A 217 21.11 14.99 -3.96
N GLU A 218 21.33 14.53 -5.20
CA GLU A 218 20.37 14.69 -6.31
C GLU A 218 19.05 14.00 -5.98
N ALA A 219 19.09 12.82 -5.35
CA ALA A 219 17.89 12.11 -4.94
C ALA A 219 17.05 12.99 -3.98
N LEU A 220 17.66 13.68 -3.02
CA LEU A 220 16.95 14.58 -2.08
C LEU A 220 16.27 15.76 -2.78
N GLU A 221 16.73 16.17 -3.96
CA GLU A 221 16.04 17.17 -4.78
C GLU A 221 14.71 16.64 -5.33
N TYR A 222 14.55 15.32 -5.48
CA TYR A 222 13.29 14.70 -5.95
C TYR A 222 12.32 14.34 -4.82
N GLN A 223 12.82 13.85 -3.69
CA GLN A 223 12.01 13.61 -2.49
C GLN A 223 12.76 14.02 -1.25
N ASP A 224 12.14 14.89 -0.45
CA ASP A 224 12.70 15.28 0.83
C ASP A 224 12.74 14.06 1.77
N LEU A 225 13.66 14.09 2.73
CA LEU A 225 14.02 12.97 3.58
C LEU A 225 12.81 12.38 4.33
N PHE A 226 11.84 13.23 4.71
CA PHE A 226 10.78 12.88 5.65
C PHE A 226 9.39 12.63 5.03
N ILE A 227 9.15 12.99 3.77
CA ILE A 227 7.82 12.81 3.15
C ILE A 227 7.39 11.34 3.14
N ASN A 228 8.31 10.46 2.76
CA ASN A 228 8.12 9.02 2.74
C ASN A 228 7.72 8.45 4.11
N SER A 229 8.39 8.89 5.19
CA SER A 229 8.06 8.45 6.55
C SER A 229 6.74 9.02 7.06
N SER A 230 6.44 10.29 6.74
CA SER A 230 5.18 10.92 7.15
C SER A 230 3.98 10.19 6.55
N LEU A 231 4.01 9.96 5.24
CA LEU A 231 2.98 9.21 4.53
C LEU A 231 2.87 7.78 5.04
N THR A 232 4.00 7.10 5.26
CA THR A 232 4.01 5.73 5.80
C THR A 232 3.26 5.64 7.12
N GLN A 233 3.55 6.51 8.09
CA GLN A 233 2.93 6.47 9.41
C GLN A 233 1.43 6.76 9.34
N MET A 234 1.04 7.78 8.58
CA MET A 234 -0.37 8.14 8.42
C MET A 234 -1.16 7.08 7.64
N GLY A 235 -0.58 6.54 6.57
CA GLY A 235 -1.20 5.49 5.76
C GLY A 235 -1.31 4.15 6.47
N CYS A 236 -0.28 3.76 7.24
CA CYS A 236 -0.34 2.54 8.04
C CYS A 236 -1.31 2.70 9.23
N SER A 237 -1.52 3.91 9.74
CA SER A 237 -2.60 4.20 10.71
C SER A 237 -3.98 3.99 10.09
N LEU A 238 -4.19 4.38 8.83
CA LEU A 238 -5.44 4.07 8.10
C LEU A 238 -5.65 2.56 7.98
N LEU A 239 -4.62 1.80 7.57
CA LEU A 239 -4.66 0.34 7.50
C LEU A 239 -4.95 -0.30 8.86
N TRP A 240 -4.26 0.15 9.91
CA TRP A 240 -4.46 -0.32 11.28
C TRP A 240 -5.89 -0.13 11.78
N ASN A 241 -6.52 1.00 11.42
CA ASN A 241 -7.91 1.25 11.77
C ASN A 241 -8.88 0.24 11.15
N LEU A 242 -8.59 -0.28 9.94
CA LEU A 242 -9.40 -1.35 9.34
C LEU A 242 -9.40 -2.61 10.22
N PHE A 243 -8.23 -3.00 10.75
CA PHE A 243 -8.11 -4.16 11.64
C PHE A 243 -8.70 -3.92 13.03
N ARG A 244 -8.49 -2.73 13.61
CA ARG A 244 -8.84 -2.48 15.01
C ARG A 244 -10.23 -1.96 15.24
N ARG A 245 -10.74 -1.13 14.33
CA ARG A 245 -12.06 -0.52 14.44
C ARG A 245 -13.10 -1.24 13.58
N GLY A 246 -12.67 -1.95 12.54
CA GLY A 246 -13.55 -2.63 11.59
C GLY A 246 -14.41 -1.69 10.76
N MET A 247 -14.10 -0.39 10.77
CA MET A 247 -14.79 0.61 10.00
C MET A 247 -13.93 1.88 9.86
N THR A 248 -14.18 2.64 8.80
CA THR A 248 -13.54 3.93 8.56
C THR A 248 -14.50 4.96 7.97
N GLU A 249 -14.40 6.20 8.45
CA GLU A 249 -15.04 7.38 7.86
C GLU A 249 -14.19 7.99 6.74
N TYR A 250 -12.94 7.56 6.62
CA TYR A 250 -11.96 8.14 5.70
C TYR A 250 -11.40 7.06 4.77
N LYS A 251 -11.34 7.38 3.48
CA LYS A 251 -10.69 6.53 2.46
C LYS A 251 -9.27 6.99 2.15
N GLY A 252 -8.75 8.02 2.79
CA GLY A 252 -7.40 8.49 2.49
C GLY A 252 -7.16 9.92 2.93
N PHE A 253 -6.08 10.49 2.43
CA PHE A 253 -5.71 11.89 2.65
C PHE A 253 -4.71 12.37 1.60
N PHE A 254 -4.66 13.69 1.42
CA PHE A 254 -3.53 14.40 0.84
C PHE A 254 -2.70 15.01 1.97
N HIS A 255 -1.39 14.97 1.84
CA HIS A 255 -0.45 15.48 2.82
C HIS A 255 0.56 16.40 2.15
N ASN A 256 0.76 17.57 2.74
CA ASN A 256 1.80 18.51 2.37
C ASN A 256 2.67 18.74 3.60
N LEU A 257 3.91 18.27 3.53
CA LEU A 257 4.87 18.37 4.63
C LEU A 257 5.54 19.74 4.69
N LYS A 258 5.60 20.48 3.57
CA LYS A 258 6.18 21.83 3.52
C LYS A 258 5.38 22.84 4.32
N ASP A 259 4.05 22.74 4.32
CA ASP A 259 3.17 23.58 5.14
C ASP A 259 2.50 22.83 6.31
N PHE A 260 2.90 21.58 6.54
CA PHE A 260 2.39 20.70 7.59
C PHE A 260 0.86 20.48 7.56
N ARG A 261 0.24 20.51 6.38
CA ARG A 261 -1.21 20.30 6.24
C ARG A 261 -1.55 18.89 5.78
N THR A 262 -2.59 18.34 6.38
CA THR A 262 -3.22 17.09 5.92
C THR A 262 -4.70 17.33 5.66
N HIS A 263 -5.14 16.97 4.45
CA HIS A 263 -6.54 17.04 4.04
C HIS A 263 -7.11 15.61 3.97
N PRO A 264 -7.95 15.20 4.93
CA PRO A 264 -8.54 13.88 4.92
C PRO A 264 -9.62 13.77 3.84
N ILE A 265 -9.73 12.59 3.24
CA ILE A 265 -10.74 12.26 2.22
C ILE A 265 -11.74 11.30 2.85
N LYS A 266 -12.99 11.77 2.96
CA LYS A 266 -14.08 10.97 3.53
C LYS A 266 -14.53 9.89 2.55
N VAL A 267 -15.05 8.80 3.11
CA VAL A 267 -15.90 7.88 2.34
C VAL A 267 -17.18 8.63 1.95
N ALA A 268 -17.63 8.47 0.72
CA ALA A 268 -18.80 9.14 0.15
C ALA A 268 -19.61 8.16 -0.68
#